data_AF-A0A6N6NP49-F1
#
_entry.id   AF-A0A6N6NP49-F1
#
_cell.length_a   1.000
_cell.length_b   1.000
_cell.length_c   1.000
_cell.angle_alpha   90.00
_cell.angle_beta   90.00
_cell.angle_gamma   90.00
#
_symmetry.space_group_name_H-M   'P 1'
#
loop_
_entity.id
_entity.type
_entity.pdbx_description
1 polymer ?
#
loop_
_entity_poly.entity_id
_entity_poly.type
_entity_poly.pdbx_seq_one_letter_code
_entity_poly.pdbx_strand_id
1 'polypeptide(L)'
;MPEMTEGRAKAGSGTQSGAPSRASVRPATAPKIDRRILFTKGLIKEAFLELKKSSSLADIKVTDLCERAGIGRGTFYRHYRNMTEVLDEVLDDAFSQSSSLARHLVSREIRTAGACSGCDMPFCQFVRENKHYAGIFLDESLTRVVLDKMVESQKGVYLRAMQGICDLSEGELADLLYFQSSGCLSAVRRCINASPEEWARTQAAIDNFILGGLAASTRRL
;
A
#
# COMPACT_ATOMS: atom_id res chain seq x y z
N MET A 1 81.16 13.13 25.97
CA MET A 1 82.05 13.25 24.80
C MET A 1 83.23 12.31 25.02
N PRO A 2 83.58 11.34 24.16
CA PRO A 2 82.91 10.74 22.98
C PRO A 2 82.83 9.19 23.03
N GLU A 3 82.39 8.62 21.91
CA GLU A 3 82.17 7.23 21.47
C GLU A 3 83.23 6.16 21.80
N MET A 4 82.80 4.90 21.92
CA MET A 4 82.96 3.86 20.87
C MET A 4 82.52 2.48 21.38
N THR A 5 81.55 1.87 20.70
CA THR A 5 81.43 0.39 20.64
C THR A 5 81.09 0.00 19.21
N GLU A 6 82.05 -0.62 18.54
CA GLU A 6 81.87 -1.40 17.32
C GLU A 6 81.38 -2.82 17.63
N GLY A 7 80.54 -3.34 16.73
CA GLY A 7 80.68 -4.71 16.22
C GLY A 7 79.99 -5.85 16.96
N ARG A 8 78.93 -6.42 16.37
CA ARG A 8 78.99 -7.63 15.52
C ARG A 8 77.65 -8.38 15.48
N ALA A 9 77.32 -8.85 14.28
CA ALA A 9 76.06 -9.44 13.84
C ALA A 9 75.79 -10.90 14.30
N LYS A 10 74.50 -11.28 14.34
CA LYS A 10 73.86 -12.48 13.72
C LYS A 10 72.36 -12.53 14.13
N ALA A 11 71.42 -12.38 13.19
CA ALA A 11 70.77 -13.43 12.37
C ALA A 11 69.82 -14.33 13.18
N GLY A 12 68.51 -14.29 12.87
CA GLY A 12 67.51 -15.20 13.43
C GLY A 12 66.04 -14.81 13.18
N SER A 13 65.59 -15.07 11.96
CA SER A 13 64.22 -15.32 11.46
C SER A 13 63.03 -15.37 12.44
N GLY A 14 61.92 -14.72 12.06
CA GLY A 14 60.59 -14.99 12.62
C GLY A 14 59.50 -13.99 12.25
N THR A 15 59.24 -13.74 10.96
CA THR A 15 58.13 -12.87 10.52
C THR A 15 56.82 -13.67 10.52
N GLN A 16 55.98 -13.51 11.55
CA GLN A 16 54.57 -13.89 11.48
C GLN A 16 53.70 -12.68 11.14
N SER A 17 52.95 -12.85 10.07
CA SER A 17 51.96 -11.96 9.49
C SER A 17 50.77 -11.78 10.45
N GLY A 18 50.59 -10.57 10.99
CA GLY A 18 49.37 -10.15 11.68
C GLY A 18 48.51 -9.28 10.77
N ALA A 19 47.42 -9.85 10.23
CA ALA A 19 46.40 -9.11 9.47
C ALA A 19 45.60 -8.16 10.39
N PRO A 20 45.09 -7.03 9.89
CA PRO A 20 44.38 -6.06 10.72
C PRO A 20 42.98 -6.58 11.09
N SER A 21 42.65 -6.46 12.38
CA SER A 21 41.35 -6.83 12.95
C SER A 21 40.23 -6.01 12.30
N ARG A 22 39.37 -6.68 11.55
CA ARG A 22 38.20 -6.10 10.88
C ARG A 22 37.12 -5.86 11.95
N ALA A 23 36.98 -4.62 12.38
CA ALA A 23 35.89 -4.21 13.26
C ALA A 23 34.54 -4.58 12.61
N SER A 24 33.82 -5.50 13.25
CA SER A 24 32.47 -5.91 12.85
C SER A 24 31.50 -4.77 13.11
N VAL A 25 31.14 -4.04 12.06
CA VAL A 25 30.02 -3.10 12.08
C VAL A 25 28.75 -3.94 12.17
N ARG A 26 28.12 -3.97 13.36
CA ARG A 26 26.80 -4.58 13.53
C ARG A 26 25.78 -3.77 12.70
N PRO A 27 24.92 -4.43 11.91
CA PRO A 27 23.88 -3.72 11.18
C PRO A 27 22.90 -3.10 12.18
N ALA A 28 22.58 -1.82 12.00
CA ALA A 28 21.54 -1.15 12.77
C ALA A 28 20.21 -1.87 12.53
N THR A 29 19.64 -2.46 13.58
CA THR A 29 18.31 -3.08 13.52
C THR A 29 17.27 -1.98 13.26
N ALA A 30 16.42 -2.20 12.26
CA ALA A 30 15.29 -1.32 11.98
C ALA A 30 14.50 -1.00 13.26
N PRO A 31 14.05 0.25 13.47
CA PRO A 31 13.40 0.66 14.70
C PRO A 31 12.15 -0.20 14.92
N LYS A 32 12.10 -0.86 16.08
CA LYS A 32 10.98 -1.70 16.50
C LYS A 32 9.81 -0.75 16.79
N ILE A 33 8.86 -0.65 15.86
CA ILE A 33 7.65 0.18 16.01
C ILE A 33 6.98 -0.19 17.33
N ASP A 34 6.70 0.81 18.17
CA ASP A 34 6.09 0.59 19.49
C ASP A 34 4.69 -0.03 19.31
N ARG A 35 4.51 -1.23 19.85
CA ARG A 35 3.23 -1.97 19.81
C ARG A 35 2.08 -1.17 20.42
N ARG A 36 2.36 -0.28 21.38
CA ARG A 36 1.35 0.60 21.97
C ARG A 36 0.81 1.60 20.96
N ILE A 37 1.67 2.15 20.11
CA ILE A 37 1.26 3.06 19.03
C ILE A 37 0.34 2.33 18.05
N LEU A 38 0.75 1.14 17.61
CA LEU A 38 -0.06 0.33 16.68
C LEU A 38 -1.42 -0.02 17.28
N PHE A 39 -1.44 -0.43 18.54
CA PHE A 39 -2.67 -0.76 19.26
C PHE A 39 -3.62 0.44 19.36
N THR A 40 -3.12 1.59 19.80
CA THR A 40 -3.94 2.81 19.91
C THR A 40 -4.42 3.30 18.55
N LYS A 41 -3.58 3.27 17.52
CA LYS A 41 -4.01 3.58 16.15
C LYS A 41 -5.10 2.63 15.66
N GLY A 42 -5.00 1.35 15.97
CA GLY A 42 -6.05 0.36 15.67
C GLY A 42 -7.39 0.71 16.30
N LEU A 43 -7.42 1.08 17.58
CA LEU A 43 -8.65 1.53 18.26
C LEU A 43 -9.28 2.77 17.61
N ILE A 44 -8.44 3.73 17.21
CA ILE A 44 -8.90 4.95 16.55
C ILE A 44 -9.51 4.63 15.17
N LYS A 45 -8.83 3.78 14.37
CA LYS A 45 -9.29 3.40 13.03
C LYS A 45 -10.59 2.60 13.08
N GLU A 46 -10.71 1.67 14.03
CA GLU A 46 -11.95 0.91 14.25
C GLU A 46 -13.12 1.85 14.61
N ALA A 47 -12.92 2.73 15.59
CA ALA A 47 -13.93 3.70 16.00
C ALA A 47 -14.35 4.63 14.84
N PHE A 48 -13.39 5.01 13.98
CA PHE A 48 -13.67 5.81 12.79
C PHE A 48 -14.55 5.06 11.80
N LEU A 49 -14.21 3.81 11.49
CA LEU A 49 -14.97 2.96 10.58
C LEU A 49 -16.38 2.68 11.10
N GLU A 50 -16.55 2.53 12.41
CA GLU A 50 -17.88 2.43 13.03
C GLU A 50 -18.71 3.71 12.87
N LEU A 51 -18.15 4.88 13.17
CA LEU A 51 -18.86 6.16 13.05
C LEU A 51 -19.22 6.46 11.59
N LYS A 52 -18.36 6.08 10.65
CA LYS A 52 -18.57 6.30 9.22
C LYS A 52 -19.75 5.50 8.64
N LYS A 53 -20.22 4.45 9.33
CA LYS A 53 -21.44 3.71 8.93
C LYS A 53 -22.71 4.55 9.00
N SER A 54 -22.76 5.55 9.86
CA SER A 54 -23.95 6.36 10.11
C SER A 54 -23.73 7.88 9.97
N SER A 55 -22.49 8.33 9.78
CA SER A 55 -22.13 9.75 9.73
C SER A 55 -21.32 10.10 8.48
N SER A 56 -21.51 11.33 7.98
CA SER A 56 -20.61 11.90 6.98
C SER A 56 -19.26 12.23 7.62
N LEU A 57 -18.18 12.29 6.85
CA LEU A 57 -16.86 12.64 7.39
C LEU A 57 -16.87 14.01 8.09
N ALA A 58 -17.61 14.97 7.55
CA ALA A 58 -17.67 16.34 8.08
C ALA A 58 -18.37 16.42 9.45
N ASP A 59 -19.26 15.48 9.75
CA ASP A 59 -20.02 15.44 11.00
C ASP A 59 -19.30 14.71 12.13
N ILE A 60 -18.29 13.88 11.80
CA ILE A 60 -17.53 13.14 12.80
C ILE A 60 -16.59 14.10 13.54
N LYS A 61 -16.87 14.33 14.82
CA LYS A 61 -16.00 15.13 15.69
C LYS A 61 -14.93 14.25 16.32
N VAL A 62 -13.76 14.84 16.58
CA VAL A 62 -12.67 14.18 17.33
C VAL A 62 -13.14 13.75 18.72
N THR A 63 -14.07 14.49 19.34
CA THR A 63 -14.67 14.11 20.64
C THR A 63 -15.38 12.76 20.56
N ASP A 64 -16.26 12.62 19.58
CA ASP A 64 -17.13 11.45 19.41
C ASP A 64 -16.28 10.22 19.05
N LEU A 65 -15.23 10.43 18.24
CA LEU A 65 -14.24 9.41 17.91
C LEU A 65 -13.46 8.95 19.15
N CYS A 66 -12.97 9.89 19.97
CA CYS A 66 -12.22 9.58 21.18
C CYS A 66 -13.07 8.83 22.20
N GLU A 67 -14.33 9.25 22.38
CA GLU A 67 -15.30 8.56 23.24
C GLU A 67 -15.55 7.14 22.77
N ARG A 68 -15.78 6.96 21.46
CA ARG A 68 -15.97 5.63 20.85
C ARG A 68 -14.74 4.73 21.00
N ALA A 69 -13.54 5.26 20.78
CA ALA A 69 -12.29 4.53 20.89
C ALA A 69 -11.84 4.28 22.34
N GLY A 70 -12.49 4.90 23.34
CA GLY A 70 -12.10 4.79 24.74
C GLY A 70 -10.75 5.47 25.05
N ILE A 71 -10.42 6.56 24.37
CA ILE A 71 -9.16 7.29 24.54
C ILE A 71 -9.37 8.76 24.89
N GLY A 72 -8.36 9.38 25.51
CA GLY A 72 -8.35 10.83 25.71
C GLY A 72 -8.00 11.60 24.43
N ARG A 73 -8.52 12.83 24.29
CA ARG A 73 -8.20 13.74 23.16
C ARG A 73 -6.70 13.99 22.98
N GLY A 74 -5.95 14.12 24.07
CA GLY A 74 -4.50 14.28 24.02
C GLY A 74 -3.78 13.07 23.41
N THR A 75 -4.35 11.86 23.57
CA THR A 75 -3.85 10.64 22.93
C THR A 75 -4.13 10.66 21.43
N PHE A 76 -5.33 11.08 21.01
CA PHE A 76 -5.64 11.25 19.58
C PHE A 76 -4.62 12.17 18.89
N TYR A 77 -4.40 13.36 19.45
CA TYR A 77 -3.48 14.35 18.86
C TYR A 77 -2.00 13.96 18.90
N ARG A 78 -1.64 12.91 19.64
CA ARG A 78 -0.30 12.31 19.58
C ARG A 78 -0.11 11.45 18.31
N HIS A 79 -1.20 10.97 17.73
CA HIS A 79 -1.19 10.05 16.59
C HIS A 79 -1.67 10.70 15.29
N TYR A 80 -2.63 11.63 15.38
CA TYR A 80 -3.26 12.27 14.22
C TYR A 80 -3.52 13.74 14.48
N ARG A 81 -3.29 14.59 13.48
CA ARG A 81 -3.57 16.04 13.53
C ARG A 81 -5.05 16.35 13.34
N ASN A 82 -5.74 15.54 12.54
CA ASN A 82 -7.13 15.73 12.17
C ASN A 82 -7.76 14.41 11.68
N MET A 83 -9.06 14.46 11.34
CA MET A 83 -9.80 13.29 10.85
C MET A 83 -9.33 12.80 9.48
N THR A 84 -8.83 13.69 8.63
CA THR A 84 -8.32 13.33 7.30
C THR A 84 -7.12 12.40 7.39
N GLU A 85 -6.21 12.61 8.34
CA GLU A 85 -5.09 11.68 8.54
C GLU A 85 -5.53 10.29 9.00
N VAL A 86 -6.63 10.21 9.77
CA VAL A 86 -7.23 8.92 10.13
C VAL A 86 -7.77 8.24 8.88
N LEU A 87 -8.51 8.97 8.04
CA LEU A 87 -9.03 8.47 6.77
C LEU A 87 -7.90 7.98 5.86
N ASP A 88 -6.82 8.75 5.73
CA ASP A 88 -5.68 8.39 4.89
C ASP A 88 -5.05 7.06 5.32
N GLU A 89 -4.83 6.86 6.63
CA GLU A 89 -4.25 5.61 7.14
C GLU A 89 -5.24 4.44 7.03
N VAL A 90 -6.54 4.68 7.19
CA VAL A 90 -7.59 3.67 6.98
C VAL A 90 -7.65 3.23 5.51
N LEU A 91 -7.47 4.17 4.57
CA LEU A 91 -7.38 3.85 3.15
C LEU A 91 -6.10 3.05 2.84
N ASP A 92 -4.97 3.42 3.42
CA ASP A 92 -3.72 2.66 3.30
C ASP A 92 -3.89 1.21 3.78
N ASP A 93 -4.53 1.01 4.93
CA ASP A 93 -4.86 -0.33 5.44
C ASP A 93 -5.75 -1.09 4.45
N ALA A 94 -6.79 -0.45 3.91
CA ALA A 94 -7.70 -1.09 2.97
C ALA A 94 -6.99 -1.52 1.68
N PHE A 95 -6.16 -0.64 1.11
CA PHE A 95 -5.41 -0.94 -0.11
C PHE A 95 -4.36 -2.03 0.13
N SER A 96 -3.73 -2.08 1.30
CA SER A 96 -2.77 -3.13 1.66
C SER A 96 -3.39 -4.53 1.79
N GLN A 97 -4.70 -4.62 2.00
CA GLN A 97 -5.46 -5.88 2.11
C GLN A 97 -6.01 -6.37 0.76
N SER A 98 -5.72 -5.68 -0.34
CA SER A 98 -6.19 -6.02 -1.68
C SER A 98 -5.04 -6.01 -2.69
N SER A 99 -5.22 -6.69 -3.83
CA SER A 99 -4.24 -6.61 -4.92
C SER A 99 -4.30 -5.25 -5.61
N SER A 100 -3.12 -4.72 -5.95
CA SER A 100 -3.03 -3.56 -6.85
C SER A 100 -3.64 -3.86 -8.22
N LEU A 101 -4.12 -2.82 -8.90
CA LEU A 101 -4.69 -2.91 -10.25
C LEU A 101 -3.74 -3.60 -11.23
N ALA A 102 -2.46 -3.25 -11.19
CA ALA A 102 -1.46 -3.89 -12.05
C ALA A 102 -1.38 -5.39 -11.81
N ARG A 103 -1.34 -5.83 -10.54
CA ARG A 103 -1.28 -7.25 -10.18
C ARG A 103 -2.53 -8.00 -10.66
N HIS A 104 -3.71 -7.39 -10.54
CA HIS A 104 -4.96 -7.92 -11.09
C HIS A 104 -4.90 -8.08 -12.62
N LEU A 105 -4.43 -7.05 -13.34
CA LEU A 105 -4.36 -7.08 -14.80
C LEU A 105 -3.30 -8.05 -15.34
N VAL A 106 -2.16 -8.23 -14.67
CA VAL A 106 -1.07 -9.10 -15.17
C VAL A 106 -1.20 -10.55 -14.71
N SER A 107 -1.77 -10.80 -13.52
CA SER A 107 -1.92 -12.17 -13.00
C SER A 107 -3.24 -12.80 -13.42
N ARG A 108 -3.17 -13.82 -14.28
CA ARG A 108 -4.35 -14.59 -14.69
C ARG A 108 -5.03 -15.25 -13.49
N GLU A 109 -4.24 -15.74 -12.53
CA GLU A 109 -4.75 -16.36 -11.30
C GLU A 109 -5.66 -15.41 -10.53
N ILE A 110 -5.24 -14.15 -10.34
CA ILE A 110 -6.00 -13.12 -9.61
C ILE A 110 -7.29 -12.74 -10.33
N ARG A 111 -7.28 -12.63 -11.67
CA ARG A 111 -8.51 -12.36 -12.44
C ARG A 111 -9.54 -13.49 -12.31
N THR A 112 -9.07 -14.71 -12.16
CA THR A 112 -9.92 -15.91 -12.03
C THR A 112 -10.15 -16.33 -10.59
N ALA A 113 -9.62 -15.58 -9.60
CA ALA A 113 -9.46 -16.00 -8.21
C ALA A 113 -10.75 -16.09 -7.38
N GLY A 114 -11.90 -16.39 -7.99
CA GLY A 114 -13.10 -16.80 -7.26
C GLY A 114 -12.96 -18.09 -6.42
N ALA A 115 -11.73 -18.58 -6.15
CA ALA A 115 -11.46 -19.88 -5.53
C ALA A 115 -10.10 -20.03 -4.78
N CYS A 116 -9.30 -18.98 -4.56
CA CYS A 116 -8.03 -19.14 -3.82
C CYS A 116 -8.08 -18.53 -2.41
N SER A 117 -8.22 -19.40 -1.40
CA SER A 117 -8.02 -19.04 0.00
C SER A 117 -6.57 -18.63 0.23
N GLY A 118 -6.31 -17.32 0.38
CA GLY A 118 -4.98 -16.76 0.66
C GLY A 118 -4.33 -15.98 -0.49
N CYS A 119 -5.02 -15.78 -1.62
CA CYS A 119 -4.55 -14.86 -2.66
C CYS A 119 -4.97 -13.40 -2.35
N ASP A 120 -4.17 -12.44 -2.83
CA ASP A 120 -4.53 -11.02 -2.78
C ASP A 120 -5.79 -10.77 -3.62
N MET A 121 -6.92 -10.57 -2.95
CA MET A 121 -8.21 -10.36 -3.60
C MET A 121 -8.21 -9.08 -4.45
N PRO A 122 -8.81 -9.06 -5.67
CA PRO A 122 -9.00 -7.83 -6.44
C PRO A 122 -9.69 -6.76 -5.61
N PHE A 123 -9.25 -5.50 -5.69
CA PHE A 123 -9.83 -4.38 -4.95
C PHE A 123 -11.36 -4.32 -5.05
N CYS A 124 -11.91 -4.56 -6.25
CA CYS A 124 -13.35 -4.57 -6.47
C CYS A 124 -14.10 -5.66 -5.70
N GLN A 125 -13.49 -6.83 -5.53
CA GLN A 125 -14.07 -7.91 -4.74
C GLN A 125 -13.89 -7.63 -3.24
N PHE A 126 -12.72 -7.09 -2.84
CA PHE A 126 -12.48 -6.64 -1.47
C PHE A 126 -13.56 -5.66 -1.00
N VAL A 127 -13.89 -4.64 -1.79
CA VAL A 127 -14.93 -3.66 -1.42
C VAL A 127 -16.32 -4.30 -1.33
N ARG A 128 -16.64 -5.28 -2.19
CA ARG A 128 -17.96 -5.96 -2.20
C ARG A 128 -18.13 -6.90 -1.00
N GLU A 129 -17.08 -7.61 -0.63
CA GLU A 129 -17.14 -8.61 0.45
C GLU A 129 -16.84 -7.99 1.82
N ASN A 130 -16.01 -6.97 1.87
CA ASN A 130 -15.59 -6.33 3.11
C ASN A 130 -16.48 -5.14 3.48
N LYS A 131 -17.63 -5.48 4.10
CA LYS A 131 -18.60 -4.49 4.61
C LYS A 131 -18.02 -3.49 5.62
N HIS A 132 -16.87 -3.81 6.22
CA HIS A 132 -16.21 -2.96 7.20
C HIS A 132 -15.86 -1.58 6.63
N TYR A 133 -15.45 -1.51 5.35
CA TYR A 133 -15.07 -0.27 4.67
C TYR A 133 -16.20 0.34 3.81
N ALA A 134 -17.40 -0.26 3.83
CA ALA A 134 -18.51 0.17 2.97
C ALA A 134 -18.87 1.65 3.17
N GLY A 135 -18.84 2.14 4.43
CA GLY A 135 -19.11 3.54 4.75
C GLY A 135 -18.14 4.54 4.12
N ILE A 136 -16.97 4.09 3.66
CA ILE A 136 -15.99 4.92 2.94
C ILE A 136 -16.16 4.75 1.43
N PHE A 137 -16.07 3.51 0.93
CA PHE A 137 -16.04 3.28 -0.52
C PHE A 137 -17.37 3.55 -1.21
N LEU A 138 -18.50 3.45 -0.51
CA LEU A 138 -19.82 3.74 -1.06
C LEU A 138 -20.25 5.20 -0.82
N ASP A 139 -19.47 5.99 -0.08
CA ASP A 139 -19.75 7.41 0.14
C ASP A 139 -19.27 8.24 -1.07
N GLU A 140 -20.22 8.83 -1.80
CA GLU A 140 -19.92 9.63 -2.97
C GLU A 140 -19.15 10.92 -2.64
N SER A 141 -19.32 11.47 -1.44
CA SER A 141 -18.58 12.65 -0.99
C SER A 141 -17.08 12.39 -0.83
N LEU A 142 -16.69 11.13 -0.61
CA LEU A 142 -15.29 10.71 -0.48
C LEU A 142 -14.66 10.25 -1.79
N THR A 143 -15.41 10.23 -2.89
CA THR A 143 -14.94 9.67 -4.18
C THR A 143 -13.59 10.23 -4.61
N ARG A 144 -13.45 11.56 -4.61
CA ARG A 144 -12.20 12.20 -5.05
C ARG A 144 -11.02 11.84 -4.15
N VAL A 145 -11.21 11.89 -2.83
CA VAL A 145 -10.17 11.56 -1.85
C VAL A 145 -9.73 10.09 -1.98
N VAL A 146 -10.70 9.18 -2.13
CA VAL A 146 -10.44 7.75 -2.34
C VAL A 146 -9.67 7.53 -3.65
N LEU A 147 -10.09 8.17 -4.74
CA LEU A 147 -9.42 8.02 -6.04
C LEU A 147 -8.00 8.57 -6.02
N ASP A 148 -7.80 9.79 -5.52
CA ASP A 148 -6.49 10.43 -5.44
C ASP A 148 -5.52 9.54 -4.64
N LYS A 149 -5.96 9.03 -3.48
CA LYS A 149 -5.16 8.12 -2.63
C LYS A 149 -4.92 6.76 -3.28
N MET A 150 -5.92 6.18 -3.95
CA MET A 150 -5.80 4.91 -4.65
C MET A 150 -4.80 5.00 -5.81
N VAL A 151 -4.84 6.09 -6.58
CA VAL A 151 -3.92 6.32 -7.70
C VAL A 151 -2.51 6.55 -7.16
N GLU A 152 -2.34 7.42 -6.15
CA GLU A 152 -1.04 7.69 -5.55
C GLU A 152 -0.38 6.43 -5.00
N SER A 153 -1.13 5.61 -4.25
CA SER A 153 -0.62 4.36 -3.66
C SER A 153 -0.22 3.31 -4.71
N GLN A 154 -0.87 3.29 -5.88
CA GLN A 154 -0.65 2.26 -6.89
C GLN A 154 0.25 2.68 -8.05
N LYS A 155 0.45 3.99 -8.26
CA LYS A 155 1.15 4.56 -9.42
C LYS A 155 2.51 3.91 -9.67
N GLY A 156 3.37 3.83 -8.66
CA GLY A 156 4.71 3.28 -8.82
C GLY A 156 4.72 1.81 -9.24
N VAL A 157 3.81 1.00 -8.70
CA VAL A 157 3.68 -0.43 -9.07
C VAL A 157 3.10 -0.55 -10.47
N TYR A 158 2.12 0.28 -10.81
CA TYR A 158 1.45 0.28 -12.10
C TYR A 158 2.39 0.64 -13.24
N LEU A 159 3.12 1.75 -13.13
CA LEU A 159 4.07 2.20 -14.15
C LEU A 159 5.12 1.11 -14.45
N ARG A 160 5.73 0.52 -13.41
CA ARG A 160 6.70 -0.57 -13.57
C ARG A 160 6.12 -1.80 -14.27
N ALA A 161 4.89 -2.17 -13.95
CA ALA A 161 4.25 -3.32 -14.57
C ALA A 161 3.92 -3.09 -16.05
N MET A 162 3.52 -1.86 -16.41
CA MET A 162 3.06 -1.54 -17.76
C MET A 162 4.18 -1.20 -18.74
N GLN A 163 5.37 -0.80 -18.26
CA GLN A 163 6.56 -0.50 -19.07
C GLN A 163 6.99 -1.65 -20.00
N GLY A 164 6.68 -2.91 -19.67
CA GLY A 164 6.98 -4.07 -20.52
C GLY A 164 5.79 -4.60 -21.34
N ILE A 165 4.64 -3.95 -21.25
CA ILE A 165 3.37 -4.45 -21.80
C ILE A 165 2.85 -3.54 -22.92
N CYS A 166 3.13 -2.23 -22.87
CA CYS A 166 2.67 -1.25 -23.85
C CYS A 166 3.72 -0.16 -24.09
N ASP A 167 3.58 0.57 -25.18
CA ASP A 167 4.54 1.58 -25.64
C ASP A 167 4.12 3.02 -25.23
N LEU A 168 3.35 3.12 -24.14
CA LEU A 168 2.79 4.37 -23.62
C LEU A 168 3.77 5.11 -22.71
N SER A 169 3.71 6.43 -22.73
CA SER A 169 4.48 7.29 -21.82
C SER A 169 3.99 7.16 -20.37
N GLU A 170 4.83 7.57 -19.41
CA GLU A 170 4.44 7.59 -18.00
C GLU A 170 3.22 8.48 -17.72
N GLY A 171 3.07 9.59 -18.46
CA GLY A 171 1.91 10.47 -18.37
C GLY A 171 0.63 9.77 -18.81
N GLU A 172 0.65 9.13 -19.99
CA GLU A 172 -0.50 8.38 -20.50
C GLU A 172 -0.86 7.20 -19.59
N LEU A 173 0.12 6.50 -19.03
CA LEU A 173 -0.11 5.43 -18.07
C LEU A 173 -0.71 5.94 -16.76
N ALA A 174 -0.30 7.12 -16.29
CA ALA A 174 -0.89 7.74 -15.10
C ALA A 174 -2.36 8.14 -15.34
N ASP A 175 -2.68 8.68 -16.52
CA ASP A 175 -4.04 9.01 -16.92
C ASP A 175 -4.91 7.75 -17.07
N LEU A 176 -4.36 6.69 -17.66
CA LEU A 176 -5.04 5.39 -17.74
C LEU A 176 -5.26 4.77 -16.36
N LEU A 177 -4.29 4.86 -15.45
CA LEU A 177 -4.47 4.41 -14.07
C LEU A 177 -5.62 5.16 -13.41
N TYR A 178 -5.66 6.50 -13.52
CA TYR A 178 -6.75 7.30 -12.95
C TYR A 178 -8.11 6.91 -13.56
N PHE A 179 -8.19 6.80 -14.89
CA PHE A 179 -9.40 6.37 -15.59
C PHE A 179 -9.88 4.98 -15.14
N GLN A 180 -8.97 4.01 -15.08
CA GLN A 180 -9.28 2.63 -14.67
C GLN A 180 -9.71 2.58 -13.20
N SER A 181 -8.98 3.27 -12.31
CA SER A 181 -9.32 3.41 -10.90
C SER A 181 -10.72 4.01 -10.71
N SER A 182 -11.06 5.07 -11.45
CA SER A 182 -12.39 5.67 -11.44
C SER A 182 -13.46 4.68 -11.92
N GLY A 183 -13.22 4.02 -13.06
CA GLY A 183 -14.15 3.06 -13.63
C GLY A 183 -14.41 1.86 -12.71
N CYS A 184 -13.36 1.31 -12.10
CA CYS A 184 -13.46 0.23 -11.12
C CYS A 184 -14.30 0.64 -9.91
N LEU A 185 -14.05 1.81 -9.32
CA LEU A 185 -14.82 2.29 -8.17
C LEU A 185 -16.30 2.49 -8.52
N SER A 186 -16.59 3.08 -9.69
CA SER A 186 -17.96 3.25 -10.19
C SER A 186 -18.66 1.91 -10.46
N ALA A 187 -17.98 0.95 -11.08
CA ALA A 187 -18.52 -0.37 -11.36
C ALA A 187 -18.86 -1.13 -10.07
N VAL A 188 -17.97 -1.08 -9.08
CA VAL A 188 -18.19 -1.70 -7.75
C VAL A 188 -19.43 -1.14 -7.08
N ARG A 189 -19.61 0.19 -7.06
CA ARG A 189 -20.79 0.84 -6.47
C ARG A 189 -22.07 0.43 -7.17
N ARG A 190 -22.07 0.45 -8.51
CA ARG A 190 -23.21 0.03 -9.33
C ARG A 190 -23.57 -1.44 -9.12
N CYS A 191 -22.59 -2.31 -8.92
CA CYS A 191 -22.75 -3.76 -8.80
C CYS A 191 -22.59 -4.27 -7.37
N ILE A 192 -22.74 -3.41 -6.36
CA ILE A 192 -22.52 -3.78 -4.95
C ILE A 192 -23.44 -4.92 -4.50
N ASN A 193 -24.69 -4.92 -4.99
CA ASN A 193 -25.71 -5.92 -4.70
C ASN A 193 -25.86 -6.98 -5.80
N ALA A 194 -25.02 -6.95 -6.84
CA ALA A 194 -25.07 -7.95 -7.89
C ALA A 194 -24.71 -9.34 -7.34
N SER A 195 -25.34 -10.39 -7.86
CA SER A 195 -24.96 -11.77 -7.55
C SER A 195 -23.49 -12.05 -7.94
N PRO A 196 -22.84 -13.07 -7.35
CA PRO A 196 -21.49 -13.46 -7.75
C PRO A 196 -21.34 -13.72 -9.25
N GLU A 197 -22.35 -14.34 -9.89
CA GLU A 197 -22.33 -14.64 -11.32
C GLU A 197 -22.46 -13.38 -12.20
N GLU A 198 -23.35 -12.45 -11.84
CA GLU A 198 -23.50 -11.18 -12.54
C GLU A 198 -22.23 -10.33 -12.43
N TRP A 199 -21.63 -10.32 -11.23
CA TRP A 199 -20.36 -9.64 -11.03
C TRP A 199 -19.24 -10.27 -11.85
N ALA A 200 -19.10 -11.60 -11.83
CA ALA A 200 -18.07 -12.29 -12.60
C ALA A 200 -18.16 -11.97 -14.09
N ARG A 201 -19.37 -11.93 -14.67
CA ARG A 201 -19.58 -11.51 -16.07
C ARG A 201 -19.15 -10.06 -16.30
N THR A 202 -19.51 -9.15 -15.40
CA THR A 202 -19.16 -7.73 -15.50
C THR A 202 -17.66 -7.50 -15.39
N GLN A 203 -17.02 -8.13 -14.41
CA GLN A 203 -15.57 -8.08 -14.19
C GLN A 203 -14.81 -8.62 -15.40
N ALA A 204 -15.19 -9.79 -15.91
CA ALA A 204 -14.56 -10.39 -17.09
C ALA A 204 -14.69 -9.48 -18.32
N ALA A 205 -15.83 -8.83 -18.53
CA ALA A 205 -16.02 -7.88 -19.63
C ALA A 205 -15.10 -6.66 -19.50
N ILE A 206 -15.00 -6.06 -18.31
CA ILE A 206 -14.14 -4.91 -18.02
C ILE A 206 -12.66 -5.29 -18.19
N ASP A 207 -12.24 -6.41 -17.61
CA ASP A 207 -10.85 -6.88 -17.68
C ASP A 207 -10.42 -7.15 -19.12
N ASN A 208 -11.27 -7.82 -19.91
CA ASN A 208 -10.99 -8.07 -21.32
C ASN A 208 -10.90 -6.79 -22.14
N PHE A 209 -11.77 -5.80 -21.86
CA PHE A 209 -11.71 -4.49 -22.52
C PHE A 209 -10.39 -3.75 -22.21
N ILE A 210 -10.01 -3.69 -20.93
CA ILE A 210 -8.75 -3.06 -20.50
C ILE A 210 -7.55 -3.75 -21.12
N LEU A 211 -7.48 -5.09 -21.03
CA LEU A 211 -6.36 -5.87 -21.56
C LEU A 211 -6.28 -5.77 -23.09
N GLY A 212 -7.42 -5.79 -23.79
CA GLY A 212 -7.47 -5.58 -25.24
C GLY A 212 -6.96 -4.20 -25.64
N GLY A 213 -7.36 -3.14 -24.92
CA GLY A 213 -6.87 -1.78 -25.14
C GLY A 213 -5.36 -1.62 -24.89
N LEU A 214 -4.86 -2.19 -23.78
CA LEU A 214 -3.43 -2.19 -23.47
C LEU A 214 -2.61 -2.94 -24.54
N ALA A 215 -3.09 -4.11 -24.98
CA ALA A 215 -2.44 -4.87 -26.04
C ALA A 215 -2.44 -4.12 -27.39
N ALA A 216 -3.53 -3.43 -27.74
CA ALA A 216 -3.59 -2.60 -28.95
C ALA A 216 -2.60 -1.42 -28.91
N SER A 217 -2.33 -0.88 -27.73
CA SER A 217 -1.40 0.24 -27.51
C SER A 217 0.08 -0.13 -27.71
N THR A 218 0.40 -1.38 -28.06
CA THR A 218 1.75 -1.81 -28.49
C THR A 218 2.00 -1.64 -29.98
N ARG A 219 0.94 -1.50 -30.79
CA ARG A 219 1.07 -1.33 -32.24
C ARG A 219 0.86 0.15 -32.56
N ARG A 220 1.94 0.85 -32.92
CA ARG A 220 1.81 2.12 -33.62
C ARG A 220 1.05 1.83 -34.93
N LEU A 221 -0.12 2.45 -35.09
CA LEU A 221 -0.83 2.52 -36.37
C LEU A 221 0.02 3.27 -37.40
#